data_AF-A0A8H9G040-F1
#
_entry.id   AF-A0A8H9G040-F1
#
_cell.length_a   1.000
_cell.length_b   1.000
_cell.length_c   1.000
_cell.angle_alpha   90.00
_cell.angle_beta   90.00
_cell.angle_gamma   90.00
#
_symmetry.space_group_name_H-M   'P 1'
#
loop_
_entity.id
_entity.type
_entity.pdbx_description
1 polymer ?
#
loop_
_entity_poly.entity_id
_entity_poly.type
_entity_poly.pdbx_seq_one_letter_code
_entity_poly.pdbx_strand_id
1 'polypeptide(L)'
;MKKVIVFLIFPLLLSLTSCNKILMSAAGLKKIQEFDSVNFEKTTEYFKELYPATQSFYVSDSAFTTYRKSFAEFSRNELDQPIQILYFDKDQLKSFHANCYAKPSLTMRLDWNYDGKFDNYFPKTALEIPNNKGLHSITSNFNIPVSKDQSTIVFFWSNMLNRESKRAFKQIVDNIHKSPNHEQPNVIAINTDNSFIGFE
;
A
#
# COMPACT_ATOMS: atom_id res chain seq x y z
N MET A 1 -33.39 -33.46 22.72
CA MET A 1 -33.26 -32.06 22.25
C MET A 1 -31.79 -31.62 22.09
N LYS A 2 -30.95 -32.37 21.35
CA LYS A 2 -29.53 -32.00 21.11
C LYS A 2 -29.10 -32.06 19.63
N LYS A 3 -29.99 -32.44 18.71
CA LYS A 3 -29.66 -32.63 17.28
C LYS A 3 -30.15 -31.51 16.34
N VAL A 4 -30.99 -30.59 16.83
CA VAL A 4 -31.57 -29.52 15.99
C VAL A 4 -30.73 -28.23 16.05
N ILE A 5 -29.94 -28.01 17.11
CA ILE A 5 -29.11 -26.81 17.26
C ILE A 5 -27.87 -26.82 16.35
N VAL A 6 -27.40 -28.00 15.95
CA VAL A 6 -26.19 -28.14 15.09
C VAL A 6 -26.46 -27.73 13.63
N PHE A 7 -27.73 -27.73 13.18
CA PHE A 7 -28.08 -27.39 11.80
C PHE A 7 -28.24 -25.89 11.51
N LEU A 8 -28.34 -25.04 12.54
CA LEU A 8 -28.48 -23.59 12.39
C LEU A 8 -27.14 -22.83 12.45
N ILE A 9 -26.07 -23.46 12.96
CA ILE A 9 -24.73 -22.85 13.06
C ILE A 9 -23.94 -23.02 11.75
N PHE A 10 -24.22 -24.09 10.99
CA PHE A 10 -23.52 -24.41 9.75
C PHE A 10 -23.74 -23.41 8.59
N PRO A 11 -24.97 -22.90 8.30
CA PRO A 11 -25.15 -21.91 7.24
C PRO A 11 -24.65 -20.51 7.61
N LEU A 12 -24.52 -20.19 8.91
CA LEU A 12 -23.97 -18.91 9.38
C LEU A 12 -22.44 -18.84 9.22
N LEU A 13 -21.76 -19.98 9.31
CA LEU A 13 -20.31 -20.09 9.07
C LEU A 13 -19.96 -20.07 7.58
N LEU A 14 -20.87 -20.52 6.69
CA LEU A 14 -20.69 -20.47 5.24
C LEU A 14 -20.91 -19.07 4.64
N SER A 15 -21.59 -18.17 5.35
CA SER A 15 -21.72 -16.75 4.95
C SER A 15 -20.50 -15.88 5.31
N LEU A 16 -19.50 -16.43 6.00
CA LEU A 16 -18.27 -15.73 6.38
C LEU A 16 -17.10 -16.01 5.42
N THR A 17 -17.26 -16.92 4.45
CA THR A 17 -16.18 -17.32 3.53
C THR A 17 -16.23 -16.66 2.15
N SER A 18 -17.14 -15.71 1.92
CA SER A 18 -17.15 -14.92 0.69
C SER A 18 -17.10 -13.43 1.01
N CYS A 19 -16.09 -12.76 0.46
CA CYS A 19 -16.06 -11.31 0.33
C CYS A 19 -17.29 -10.87 -0.48
N ASN A 20 -18.43 -10.65 0.19
CA ASN A 20 -19.64 -10.18 -0.45
C ASN A 20 -19.35 -8.83 -1.12
N LYS A 21 -19.67 -8.69 -2.42
CA LYS A 21 -19.46 -7.45 -3.21
C LYS A 21 -19.97 -6.18 -2.50
N ILE A 22 -21.05 -6.33 -1.72
CA ILE A 22 -21.65 -5.27 -0.89
C ILE A 22 -20.75 -4.91 0.31
N LEU A 23 -20.17 -5.92 0.97
CA LEU A 23 -19.23 -5.73 2.09
C LEU A 23 -17.90 -5.11 1.62
N MET A 24 -17.42 -5.51 0.43
CA MET A 24 -16.23 -4.93 -0.21
C MET A 24 -16.44 -3.45 -0.55
N SER A 25 -17.59 -3.10 -1.12
CA SER A 25 -17.93 -1.69 -1.39
C SER A 25 -18.08 -0.86 -0.11
N ALA A 26 -18.68 -1.43 0.95
CA ALA A 26 -18.76 -0.79 2.27
C ALA A 26 -17.39 -0.59 2.94
N ALA A 27 -16.43 -1.48 2.65
CA ALA A 27 -15.02 -1.32 3.02
C ALA A 27 -14.26 -0.32 2.13
N GLY A 28 -14.91 0.27 1.13
CA GLY A 28 -14.34 1.28 0.24
C GLY A 28 -13.59 0.74 -0.97
N LEU A 29 -13.69 -0.57 -1.26
CA LEU A 29 -13.13 -1.17 -2.46
C LEU A 29 -13.96 -0.79 -3.70
N LYS A 30 -13.29 -0.26 -4.72
CA LYS A 30 -13.85 0.04 -6.04
C LYS A 30 -13.32 -0.93 -7.08
N LYS A 31 -14.20 -1.55 -7.86
CA LYS A 31 -13.77 -2.37 -9.01
C LYS A 31 -13.12 -1.47 -10.07
N ILE A 32 -11.92 -1.85 -10.53
CA ILE A 32 -11.23 -1.19 -11.63
C ILE A 32 -11.55 -1.96 -12.92
N GLN A 33 -12.25 -1.33 -13.84
CA GLN A 33 -12.54 -1.89 -15.17
C GLN A 33 -11.57 -1.38 -16.23
N GLU A 34 -11.09 -0.15 -16.06
CA GLU A 34 -10.13 0.53 -16.92
C GLU A 34 -9.35 1.57 -16.09
N PHE A 35 -8.26 2.08 -16.65
CA PHE A 35 -7.50 3.16 -16.03
C PHE A 35 -8.29 4.47 -16.04
N ASP A 36 -8.58 5.00 -14.86
CA ASP A 36 -9.30 6.26 -14.69
C ASP A 36 -8.31 7.42 -14.52
N SER A 37 -7.94 8.06 -15.64
CA SER A 37 -7.00 9.18 -15.66
C SER A 37 -7.47 10.37 -14.83
N VAL A 38 -8.78 10.63 -14.79
CA VAL A 38 -9.35 11.75 -14.03
C VAL A 38 -9.20 11.54 -12.53
N ASN A 39 -9.47 10.33 -12.02
CA ASN A 39 -9.24 10.02 -10.61
C ASN A 39 -7.76 9.92 -10.27
N PHE A 40 -6.93 9.45 -11.20
CA PHE A 40 -5.47 9.49 -11.05
C PHE A 40 -5.00 10.94 -10.83
N GLU A 41 -5.35 11.86 -11.73
CA GLU A 41 -4.98 13.28 -11.65
C GLU A 41 -5.43 13.92 -10.33
N LYS A 42 -6.73 13.81 -9.99
CA LYS A 42 -7.29 14.33 -8.73
C LYS A 42 -6.59 13.79 -7.49
N THR A 43 -6.15 12.55 -7.52
CA THR A 43 -5.47 11.93 -6.37
C THR A 43 -4.03 12.39 -6.27
N THR A 44 -3.34 12.52 -7.40
CA THR A 44 -1.97 13.05 -7.44
C THR A 44 -1.91 14.54 -7.09
N GLU A 45 -2.93 15.32 -7.43
CA GLU A 45 -3.07 16.72 -7.00
C GLU A 45 -3.18 16.81 -5.47
N TYR A 46 -4.04 16.00 -4.86
CA TYR A 46 -4.11 15.87 -3.41
C TYR A 46 -2.76 15.48 -2.77
N PHE A 47 -2.00 14.58 -3.40
CA PHE A 47 -0.66 14.23 -2.92
C PHE A 47 0.32 15.41 -3.01
N LYS A 48 0.31 16.16 -4.11
CA LYS A 48 1.14 17.36 -4.30
C LYS A 48 0.81 18.46 -3.29
N GLU A 49 -0.47 18.66 -2.99
CA GLU A 49 -0.92 19.63 -1.98
C GLU A 49 -0.40 19.27 -0.58
N LEU A 50 -0.42 17.98 -0.22
CA LEU A 50 0.04 17.51 1.09
C LEU A 50 1.57 17.50 1.23
N TYR A 51 2.30 17.17 0.17
CA TYR A 51 3.76 17.18 0.18
C TYR A 51 4.28 17.64 -1.19
N PRO A 52 4.49 18.96 -1.37
CA PRO A 52 4.95 19.54 -2.63
C PRO A 52 6.32 19.04 -3.09
N ALA A 53 7.12 18.53 -2.16
CA ALA A 53 8.40 17.88 -2.44
C ALA A 53 8.25 16.46 -3.03
N THR A 54 7.02 15.95 -3.22
CA THR A 54 6.78 14.72 -4.01
C THR A 54 7.19 14.97 -5.46
N GLN A 55 8.26 14.33 -5.90
CA GLN A 55 8.87 14.68 -7.19
C GLN A 55 8.41 13.79 -8.34
N SER A 56 7.75 12.65 -8.07
CA SER A 56 7.48 11.70 -9.16
C SER A 56 6.21 10.86 -8.95
N PHE A 57 5.31 10.97 -9.93
CA PHE A 57 4.11 10.14 -10.05
C PHE A 57 4.24 9.26 -11.29
N TYR A 58 4.06 7.96 -11.11
CA TYR A 58 4.14 6.98 -12.19
C TYR A 58 2.87 6.14 -12.25
N VAL A 59 2.54 5.65 -13.44
CA VAL A 59 1.53 4.61 -13.65
C VAL A 59 2.27 3.33 -14.01
N SER A 60 2.03 2.27 -13.25
CA SER A 60 2.60 0.96 -13.54
C SER A 60 1.67 0.17 -14.44
N ASP A 61 2.14 -0.17 -15.65
CA ASP A 61 1.43 -1.09 -16.54
C ASP A 61 1.64 -2.55 -16.11
N SER A 62 2.79 -3.13 -16.46
CA SER A 62 3.18 -4.51 -16.12
C SER A 62 4.28 -4.59 -15.07
N ALA A 63 4.98 -3.47 -14.82
CA ALA A 63 6.14 -3.39 -13.94
C ALA A 63 5.85 -3.83 -12.51
N PHE A 64 4.67 -3.51 -11.97
CA PHE A 64 4.25 -3.97 -10.64
C PHE A 64 4.10 -5.50 -10.59
N THR A 65 3.64 -6.14 -11.65
CA THR A 65 3.59 -7.61 -11.72
C THR A 65 4.99 -8.23 -11.73
N THR A 66 5.96 -7.60 -12.41
CA THR A 66 7.37 -8.03 -12.39
C THR A 66 8.00 -7.82 -11.02
N TYR A 67 7.77 -6.66 -10.40
CA TYR A 67 8.17 -6.34 -9.03
C TYR A 67 7.68 -7.42 -8.05
N ARG A 68 6.39 -7.79 -8.08
CA ARG A 68 5.83 -8.82 -7.21
C ARG A 68 6.53 -10.17 -7.35
N LYS A 69 6.91 -10.56 -8.57
CA LYS A 69 7.67 -11.81 -8.83
C LYS A 69 9.11 -11.73 -8.33
N SER A 70 9.69 -10.52 -8.26
CA SER A 70 11.09 -10.34 -7.89
C SER A 70 11.37 -10.64 -6.41
N PHE A 71 10.36 -10.58 -5.54
CA PHE A 71 10.46 -10.89 -4.12
C PHE A 71 9.90 -12.29 -3.82
N ALA A 72 10.64 -13.32 -4.19
CA ALA A 72 10.24 -14.72 -3.99
C ALA A 72 10.09 -15.13 -2.51
N GLU A 73 10.62 -14.34 -1.60
CA GLU A 73 10.70 -14.64 -0.16
C GLU A 73 9.51 -14.09 0.64
N PHE A 74 8.75 -13.15 0.07
CA PHE A 74 7.44 -12.77 0.60
C PHE A 74 6.38 -13.73 0.04
N SER A 75 5.36 -14.01 0.85
CA SER A 75 4.20 -14.72 0.35
C SER A 75 3.50 -13.86 -0.70
N ARG A 76 2.95 -14.48 -1.77
CA ARG A 76 2.26 -13.75 -2.86
C ARG A 76 1.20 -12.78 -2.31
N ASN A 77 0.51 -13.21 -1.26
CA ASN A 77 -0.55 -12.42 -0.60
C ASN A 77 -0.06 -11.07 -0.04
N GLU A 78 1.21 -10.93 0.31
CA GLU A 78 1.76 -9.68 0.88
C GLU A 78 2.12 -8.66 -0.20
N LEU A 79 2.60 -9.14 -1.34
CA LEU A 79 3.00 -8.30 -2.47
C LEU A 79 1.86 -8.01 -3.44
N ASP A 80 0.79 -8.80 -3.39
CA ASP A 80 -0.46 -8.56 -4.14
C ASP A 80 -1.29 -7.41 -3.56
N GLN A 81 -0.81 -6.77 -2.50
CA GLN A 81 -1.48 -5.67 -1.85
C GLN A 81 -1.42 -4.39 -2.70
N PRO A 82 -2.55 -3.73 -2.98
CA PRO A 82 -2.63 -2.54 -3.83
C PRO A 82 -2.03 -1.27 -3.21
N ILE A 83 -1.81 -1.27 -1.89
CA ILE A 83 -1.14 -0.18 -1.19
C ILE A 83 0.04 -0.72 -0.43
N GLN A 84 1.23 -0.22 -0.75
CA GLN A 84 2.48 -0.58 -0.08
C GLN A 84 3.35 0.67 0.14
N ILE A 85 4.06 0.71 1.26
CA ILE A 85 4.92 1.82 1.67
C ILE A 85 6.28 1.25 2.03
N LEU A 86 7.30 1.60 1.25
CA LEU A 86 8.66 1.13 1.43
C LEU A 86 9.56 2.32 1.72
N TYR A 87 10.24 2.29 2.85
CA TYR A 87 11.20 3.31 3.26
C TYR A 87 12.63 2.84 3.00
N PHE A 88 13.37 3.62 2.24
CA PHE A 88 14.77 3.40 1.95
C PHE A 88 15.63 4.48 2.58
N ASP A 89 16.69 4.05 3.24
CA ASP A 89 17.85 4.88 3.52
C ASP A 89 18.85 4.59 2.42
N LYS A 90 19.03 5.55 1.50
CA LYS A 90 19.82 5.35 0.27
C LYS A 90 19.27 4.15 -0.52
N ASP A 91 20.10 3.13 -0.76
CA ASP A 91 19.68 1.91 -1.43
C ASP A 91 19.18 0.82 -0.47
N GLN A 92 19.17 1.02 0.86
CA GLN A 92 18.76 -0.02 1.81
C GLN A 92 17.30 0.11 2.23
N LEU A 93 16.50 -0.95 2.05
CA LEU A 93 15.16 -1.03 2.60
C LEU A 93 15.24 -1.09 4.14
N LYS A 94 14.64 -0.12 4.82
CA LYS A 94 14.60 0.00 6.29
C LYS A 94 13.23 -0.35 6.88
N SER A 95 12.15 -0.08 6.14
CA SER A 95 10.80 -0.40 6.59
C SER A 95 9.88 -0.77 5.43
N PHE A 96 9.03 -1.78 5.64
CA PHE A 96 8.03 -2.24 4.69
C PHE A 96 6.65 -2.27 5.35
N HIS A 97 5.65 -1.70 4.67
CA HIS A 97 4.24 -1.74 5.08
C HIS A 97 3.37 -2.08 3.88
N ALA A 98 2.31 -2.85 4.12
CA ALA A 98 1.25 -3.11 3.14
C ALA A 98 -0.11 -3.01 3.82
N ASN A 99 -1.17 -2.74 3.06
CA ASN A 99 -2.51 -2.52 3.64
C ASN A 99 -3.06 -3.73 4.40
N CYS A 100 -2.64 -4.97 4.11
CA CYS A 100 -3.06 -6.14 4.89
C CYS A 100 -2.49 -6.17 6.32
N TYR A 101 -1.44 -5.40 6.60
CA TYR A 101 -0.81 -5.30 7.92
C TYR A 101 -1.24 -4.06 8.72
N ALA A 102 -2.05 -3.20 8.11
CA ALA A 102 -2.72 -2.13 8.82
C ALA A 102 -3.97 -2.69 9.52
N LYS A 103 -4.19 -2.31 10.78
CA LYS A 103 -5.33 -2.84 11.53
C LYS A 103 -6.62 -2.17 11.04
N PRO A 104 -7.68 -2.92 10.72
CA PRO A 104 -8.99 -2.31 10.49
C PRO A 104 -9.51 -1.72 11.81
N SER A 105 -9.87 -0.45 11.78
CA SER A 105 -10.61 0.22 12.86
C SER A 105 -12.07 -0.22 12.87
N LEU A 106 -12.80 0.15 13.94
CA LEU A 106 -14.25 -0.10 14.06
C LEU A 106 -15.07 0.50 12.91
N THR A 107 -14.52 1.48 12.19
CA THR A 107 -15.17 2.12 11.03
C THR A 107 -14.65 1.60 9.67
N MET A 108 -14.03 0.42 9.66
CA MET A 108 -13.42 -0.22 8.48
C MET A 108 -12.30 0.60 7.82
N ARG A 109 -11.75 1.60 8.53
CA ARG A 109 -10.60 2.40 8.09
C ARG A 109 -9.32 1.71 8.50
N LEU A 110 -8.27 1.78 7.70
CA LEU A 110 -6.97 1.25 8.08
C LEU A 110 -6.26 2.20 9.05
N ASP A 111 -5.90 1.66 10.21
CA ASP A 111 -5.00 2.30 11.17
C ASP A 111 -3.55 1.95 10.81
N TRP A 112 -2.93 2.84 10.05
CA TRP A 112 -1.54 2.68 9.61
C TRP A 112 -0.55 2.80 10.78
N ASN A 113 -0.87 3.57 11.83
CA ASN A 113 -0.03 3.71 13.03
C ASN A 113 -0.38 2.71 14.14
N TYR A 114 -1.00 1.58 13.79
CA TYR A 114 -1.28 0.55 14.78
C TYR A 114 0.01 0.05 15.45
N ASP A 115 0.00 -0.08 16.78
CA ASP A 115 1.17 -0.43 17.60
C ASP A 115 2.33 0.60 17.49
N GLY A 116 2.01 1.86 17.20
CA GLY A 116 3.01 2.94 17.14
C GLY A 116 4.04 2.79 16.02
N LYS A 117 3.70 2.04 14.95
CA LYS A 117 4.65 1.72 13.86
C LYS A 117 5.27 2.95 13.20
N PHE A 118 4.55 4.06 13.13
CA PHE A 118 4.97 5.33 12.54
C PHE A 118 5.33 6.39 13.60
N ASP A 119 5.56 6.01 14.86
CA ASP A 119 5.94 6.94 15.92
C ASP A 119 7.34 7.52 15.72
N ASN A 120 8.23 6.79 15.02
CA ASN A 120 9.59 7.21 14.69
C ASN A 120 9.83 7.24 13.18
N TYR A 121 10.86 7.97 12.76
CA TYR A 121 11.42 7.93 11.40
C TYR A 121 12.83 7.32 11.46
N PHE A 122 13.13 6.19 10.81
CA PHE A 122 12.25 5.34 9.99
C PHE A 122 11.16 4.62 10.81
N PRO A 123 9.99 4.32 10.21
CA PRO A 123 8.96 3.51 10.86
C PRO A 123 9.46 2.12 11.26
N LYS A 124 8.82 1.53 12.28
CA LYS A 124 8.96 0.12 12.61
C LYS A 124 8.29 -0.72 11.52
N THR A 125 9.06 -1.57 10.86
CA THR A 125 8.56 -2.42 9.77
C THR A 125 7.37 -3.28 10.21
N ALA A 126 6.37 -3.39 9.33
CA ALA A 126 5.21 -4.22 9.59
C ALA A 126 5.47 -5.71 9.31
N LEU A 127 6.51 -6.00 8.52
CA LEU A 127 6.92 -7.32 8.09
C LEU A 127 8.44 -7.42 8.17
N GLU A 128 8.96 -8.58 8.58
CA GLU A 128 10.40 -8.84 8.47
C GLU A 128 10.81 -8.77 7.00
N ILE A 129 11.95 -8.16 6.69
CA ILE A 129 12.44 -7.99 5.32
C ILE A 129 13.44 -9.12 5.05
N PRO A 130 13.04 -10.26 4.46
CA PRO A 130 13.98 -11.28 4.05
C PRO A 130 14.80 -10.76 2.88
N ASN A 131 16.13 -10.77 3.03
CA ASN A 131 17.12 -10.31 2.05
C ASN A 131 16.83 -8.92 1.46
N ASN A 132 17.47 -7.90 2.04
CA ASN A 132 17.31 -6.48 1.67
C ASN A 132 17.49 -6.25 0.15
N LYS A 133 16.38 -6.17 -0.60
CA LYS A 133 16.38 -5.73 -1.99
C LYS A 133 16.44 -4.22 -2.00
N GLY A 134 17.53 -3.70 -2.56
CA GLY A 134 17.75 -2.27 -2.55
C GLY A 134 16.77 -1.49 -3.42
N LEU A 135 16.71 -0.18 -3.20
CA LEU A 135 15.87 0.76 -3.95
C LEU A 135 15.98 0.53 -5.46
N HIS A 136 17.21 0.37 -5.97
CA HIS A 136 17.47 0.18 -7.38
C HIS A 136 16.87 -1.12 -7.95
N SER A 137 16.83 -2.20 -7.16
CA SER A 137 16.19 -3.45 -7.55
C SER A 137 14.69 -3.29 -7.80
N ILE A 138 14.06 -2.32 -7.13
CA ILE A 138 12.63 -2.05 -7.28
C ILE A 138 12.42 -1.08 -8.43
N THR A 139 13.09 0.06 -8.41
CA THR A 139 12.87 1.17 -9.35
C THR A 139 13.30 0.85 -10.77
N SER A 140 14.28 -0.05 -10.95
CA SER A 140 14.66 -0.58 -12.27
C SER A 140 13.52 -1.27 -13.01
N ASN A 141 12.61 -1.96 -12.32
CA ASN A 141 11.44 -2.58 -12.97
C ASN A 141 10.50 -1.53 -13.59
N PHE A 142 10.55 -0.30 -13.08
CA PHE A 142 9.69 0.82 -13.49
C PHE A 142 10.43 1.85 -14.35
N ASN A 143 11.72 1.64 -14.65
CA ASN A 143 12.59 2.61 -15.32
C ASN A 143 12.63 3.99 -14.63
N ILE A 144 12.55 4.00 -13.30
CA ILE A 144 12.53 5.24 -12.51
C ILE A 144 13.97 5.60 -12.13
N PRO A 145 14.49 6.77 -12.55
CA PRO A 145 15.80 7.24 -12.12
C PRO A 145 15.76 7.60 -10.63
N VAL A 146 16.75 7.15 -9.87
CA VAL A 146 16.85 7.44 -8.44
C VAL A 146 18.28 7.80 -8.06
N SER A 147 18.41 8.77 -7.15
CA SER A 147 19.67 9.04 -6.48
C SER A 147 19.95 7.98 -5.43
N LYS A 148 21.22 7.56 -5.30
CA LYS A 148 21.66 6.62 -4.27
C LYS A 148 21.97 7.29 -2.93
N ASP A 149 22.00 8.61 -2.89
CA ASP A 149 22.53 9.35 -1.73
C ASP A 149 21.42 9.96 -0.84
N GLN A 150 20.15 9.83 -1.23
CA GLN A 150 19.01 10.40 -0.51
C GLN A 150 18.05 9.30 -0.04
N SER A 151 17.52 9.48 1.17
CA SER A 151 16.39 8.68 1.67
C SER A 151 15.20 8.77 0.70
N THR A 152 14.60 7.63 0.38
CA THR A 152 13.52 7.54 -0.59
C THR A 152 12.37 6.72 -0.04
N ILE A 153 11.14 7.17 -0.26
CA ILE A 153 9.92 6.45 0.07
C ILE A 153 9.26 6.05 -1.24
N VAL A 154 9.12 4.74 -1.47
CA VAL A 154 8.35 4.22 -2.61
C VAL A 154 6.95 3.90 -2.10
N PHE A 155 5.96 4.57 -2.68
CA PHE A 155 4.56 4.45 -2.32
C PHE A 155 3.77 3.85 -3.50
N PHE A 156 3.43 2.57 -3.38
CA PHE A 156 2.48 1.93 -4.28
C PHE A 156 1.07 2.25 -3.82
N TRP A 157 0.21 2.68 -4.75
CA TRP A 157 -1.17 3.07 -4.43
C TRP A 157 -2.13 2.68 -5.55
N SER A 158 -3.42 2.70 -5.24
CA SER A 158 -4.48 2.38 -6.20
C SER A 158 -5.76 3.19 -5.93
N ASN A 159 -6.50 3.48 -7.00
CA ASN A 159 -7.86 4.00 -6.93
C ASN A 159 -8.88 2.95 -6.48
N MET A 160 -8.54 1.66 -6.55
CA MET A 160 -9.35 0.57 -5.97
C MET A 160 -9.60 0.81 -4.48
N LEU A 161 -8.61 1.35 -3.78
CA LEU A 161 -8.68 1.75 -2.37
C LEU A 161 -8.38 3.26 -2.20
N ASN A 162 -8.93 4.12 -3.06
CA ASN A 162 -8.57 5.54 -3.13
C ASN A 162 -8.55 6.25 -1.76
N ARG A 163 -9.55 5.99 -0.92
CA ARG A 163 -9.64 6.58 0.42
C ARG A 163 -8.47 6.15 1.32
N GLU A 164 -8.13 4.87 1.29
CA GLU A 164 -7.01 4.34 2.08
C GLU A 164 -5.67 4.75 1.49
N SER A 165 -5.54 4.87 0.16
CA SER A 165 -4.37 5.45 -0.51
C SER A 165 -4.12 6.89 -0.04
N LYS A 166 -5.16 7.72 0.04
CA LYS A 166 -5.06 9.09 0.57
C LYS A 166 -4.62 9.15 2.03
N ARG A 167 -5.14 8.23 2.86
CA ARG A 167 -4.75 8.13 4.27
C ARG A 167 -3.33 7.62 4.47
N ALA A 168 -2.92 6.63 3.69
CA ALA A 168 -1.56 6.11 3.68
C ALA A 168 -0.59 7.23 3.33
N PHE A 169 -0.90 8.02 2.29
CA PHE A 169 -0.08 9.17 1.91
C PHE A 169 -0.02 10.22 3.02
N LYS A 170 -1.15 10.58 3.64
CA LYS A 170 -1.13 11.48 4.80
C LYS A 170 -0.25 10.93 5.93
N GLN A 171 -0.33 9.63 6.22
CA GLN A 171 0.51 8.99 7.24
C GLN A 171 2.00 9.07 6.90
N ILE A 172 2.36 8.90 5.62
CA ILE A 172 3.72 9.09 5.12
C ILE A 172 4.19 10.51 5.43
N VAL A 173 3.41 11.52 5.04
CA VAL A 173 3.74 12.94 5.27
C VAL A 173 3.86 13.26 6.77
N ASP A 174 2.90 12.80 7.58
CA ASP A 174 2.95 12.96 9.04
C ASP A 174 4.21 12.32 9.65
N ASN A 175 4.69 11.21 9.08
CA ASN A 175 5.92 10.53 9.51
C ASN A 175 7.19 11.21 8.99
N ILE A 176 7.19 11.77 7.79
CA ILE A 176 8.30 12.59 7.26
C ILE A 176 8.57 13.77 8.19
N HIS A 177 7.54 14.40 8.77
CA HIS A 177 7.72 15.49 9.74
C HIS A 177 8.43 15.07 11.05
N LYS A 178 8.62 13.76 11.27
CA LYS A 178 9.38 13.21 12.39
C LYS A 178 10.83 12.87 12.01
N SER A 179 11.25 13.15 10.78
CA SER A 179 12.62 12.89 10.33
C SER A 179 13.63 13.72 11.11
N PRO A 180 14.80 13.14 11.46
CA PRO A 180 15.87 13.91 12.09
C PRO A 180 16.32 15.02 11.15
N ASN A 181 16.67 16.19 11.71
CA ASN A 181 17.18 17.35 10.97
C ASN A 181 16.25 17.90 9.87
N HIS A 182 14.96 17.56 9.89
CA HIS A 182 14.00 17.91 8.84
C HIS A 182 14.43 17.45 7.44
N GLU A 183 15.10 16.29 7.36
CA GLU A 183 15.39 15.67 6.07
C GLU A 183 14.09 15.50 5.27
N GLN A 184 14.13 15.94 4.01
CA GLN A 184 13.05 15.79 3.05
C GLN A 184 13.37 14.59 2.15
N PRO A 185 12.88 13.39 2.46
CA PRO A 185 13.08 12.24 1.59
C PRO A 185 12.39 12.46 0.26
N ASN A 186 12.93 11.82 -0.78
CA ASN A 186 12.24 11.71 -2.05
C ASN A 186 11.02 10.81 -1.89
N VAL A 187 9.89 11.16 -2.48
CA VAL A 187 8.68 10.33 -2.49
C VAL A 187 8.34 9.98 -3.93
N ILE A 188 8.37 8.68 -4.23
CA ILE A 188 8.03 8.11 -5.54
C ILE A 188 6.68 7.43 -5.39
N ALA A 189 5.63 8.02 -5.97
CA ALA A 189 4.27 7.49 -5.91
C ALA A 189 3.92 6.74 -7.21
N ILE A 190 3.71 5.43 -7.11
CA ILE A 190 3.45 4.55 -8.25
C ILE A 190 2.02 4.02 -8.17
N ASN A 191 1.17 4.44 -9.12
CA ASN A 191 -0.18 3.91 -9.26
C ASN A 191 -0.12 2.49 -9.84
N THR A 192 -0.92 1.58 -9.27
CA THR A 192 -0.93 0.15 -9.61
C THR A 192 -2.24 -0.31 -10.27
N ASP A 193 -3.13 0.61 -10.63
CA ASP A 193 -4.50 0.29 -11.09
C ASP A 193 -4.53 -0.69 -12.27
N ASN A 194 -3.61 -0.54 -13.22
CA ASN A 194 -3.53 -1.41 -14.40
C ASN A 194 -3.28 -2.88 -14.04
N SER A 195 -2.62 -3.15 -12.90
CA SER A 195 -2.40 -4.51 -12.41
C SER A 195 -3.63 -5.15 -11.75
N PHE A 196 -4.68 -4.37 -11.50
CA PHE A 196 -5.93 -4.80 -10.87
C PHE A 196 -7.16 -4.66 -11.79
N ILE A 197 -6.97 -4.32 -13.07
CA ILE A 197 -8.06 -4.30 -14.05
C ILE A 197 -8.69 -5.70 -14.13
N GLY A 198 -10.01 -5.77 -13.94
CA GLY A 198 -10.75 -7.03 -14.03
C GLY A 198 -10.62 -7.95 -12.80
N PHE A 199 -9.94 -7.51 -11.74
CA PHE A 199 -9.92 -8.22 -10.46
C PHE A 199 -11.34 -8.22 -9.84
N GLU A 200 -11.84 -9.38 -9.43
CA GLU A 200 -13.19 -9.59 -8.85
C GLU A 200 -13.17 -9.89 -7.36
#